data_AF-A0A8X7B8A7-F1
#
_entry.id   AF-A0A8X7B8A7-F1
#
_cell.length_a   1.000
_cell.length_b   1.000
_cell.length_c   1.000
_cell.angle_alpha   90.00
_cell.angle_beta   90.00
_cell.angle_gamma   90.00
#
_symmetry.space_group_name_H-M   'P 1'
#
loop_
_entity.id
_entity.type
_entity.pdbx_description
1 polymer ?
#
loop_
_entity_poly.entity_id
_entity_poly.type
_entity_poly.pdbx_seq_one_letter_code
_entity_poly.pdbx_strand_id
1 'polypeptide(L)'
;MSSNTRCSGLSRQRGYSRLVWPARFSDLNPIENVWDALGRQVAGRNCPSTNKNTLIRALTEEWDKLPQQLLDNVVQSILRRVECCIKLQGGHSRTDTFL
;
A
#
# COMPACT_ATOMS: atom_id res chain seq x y z
N MET A 1 -17.22 17.12 24.87
CA MET A 1 -17.37 17.37 23.42
C MET A 1 -16.00 17.82 22.91
N SER A 2 -15.14 16.87 22.52
CA SER A 2 -13.75 17.17 22.15
C SER A 2 -13.61 17.37 20.65
N SER A 3 -13.12 18.55 20.33
CA SER A 3 -12.63 19.12 19.09
C SER A 3 -11.92 18.11 18.16
N ASN A 4 -12.44 17.92 16.95
CA ASN A 4 -11.68 17.34 15.85
C ASN A 4 -11.74 18.30 14.66
N THR A 5 -10.85 19.27 14.64
CA THR A 5 -10.75 20.24 13.54
C THR A 5 -9.29 20.56 13.25
N ARG A 6 -8.64 19.70 12.45
CA ARG A 6 -7.59 20.10 11.49
C ARG A 6 -7.09 18.90 10.69
N CYS A 7 -7.65 18.69 9.50
CA CYS A 7 -6.95 18.02 8.39
C CYS A 7 -7.62 18.21 7.02
N SER A 8 -8.61 19.12 6.89
CA SER A 8 -9.38 19.30 5.66
C SER A 8 -8.72 20.22 4.62
N GLY A 9 -7.64 20.92 4.98
CA GLY A 9 -7.15 22.07 4.21
C GLY A 9 -6.10 21.78 3.12
N LEU A 10 -5.28 20.72 3.27
CA LEU A 10 -4.10 20.54 2.42
C LEU A 10 -4.40 19.98 1.02
N SER A 11 -5.44 19.17 0.85
CA SER A 11 -5.71 18.48 -0.42
C SER A 11 -6.24 19.42 -1.53
N ARG A 12 -7.04 20.43 -1.17
CA ARG A 12 -7.63 21.37 -2.15
C ARG A 12 -6.62 22.34 -2.75
N GLN A 13 -5.53 22.65 -2.03
CA GLN A 13 -4.54 23.63 -2.49
C GLN A 13 -3.63 23.13 -3.62
N ARG A 14 -3.63 21.82 -3.92
CA ARG A 14 -2.76 21.22 -4.94
C ARG A 14 -3.51 20.48 -6.06
N GLY A 15 -4.85 20.61 -6.11
CA GLY A 15 -5.66 19.98 -7.16
C GLY A 15 -5.77 18.44 -7.06
N TYR A 16 -5.39 17.84 -5.94
CA TYR A 16 -5.51 16.39 -5.76
C TYR A 16 -6.93 16.00 -5.35
N SER A 17 -7.55 15.12 -6.15
CA SER A 17 -8.82 14.48 -5.78
C SER A 17 -8.58 13.47 -4.67
N ARG A 18 -9.24 13.66 -3.52
CA ARG A 18 -9.17 12.71 -2.41
C ARG A 18 -10.08 11.51 -2.71
N LEU A 19 -9.51 10.31 -2.76
CA LEU A 19 -10.29 9.09 -2.88
C LEU A 19 -11.14 8.90 -1.60
N VAL A 20 -12.44 8.64 -1.75
CA VAL A 20 -13.32 8.32 -0.62
C VAL A 20 -13.07 6.88 -0.23
N TRP A 21 -12.43 6.66 0.92
CA TRP A 21 -12.11 5.33 1.41
C TRP A 21 -13.17 4.85 2.41
N PRO A 22 -13.80 3.70 2.17
CA PRO A 22 -14.77 3.14 3.11
C PRO A 22 -14.06 2.62 4.39
N ALA A 23 -14.69 2.84 5.55
CA ALA A 23 -14.19 2.35 6.83
C ALA A 23 -14.19 0.80 6.83
N ARG A 24 -13.16 0.18 7.43
CA ARG A 24 -12.90 -1.29 7.51
C ARG A 24 -12.27 -1.94 6.28
N PHE A 25 -11.93 -1.19 5.25
CA PHE A 25 -11.14 -1.70 4.11
C PHE A 25 -9.65 -1.43 4.29
N SER A 26 -9.06 -1.88 5.42
CA SER A 26 -7.60 -1.89 5.60
C SER A 26 -6.91 -2.72 4.52
N ASP A 27 -7.60 -3.78 4.09
CA ASP A 27 -7.11 -4.81 3.16
C ASP A 27 -7.00 -4.30 1.72
N LEU A 28 -7.45 -3.06 1.46
CA LEU A 28 -7.33 -2.40 0.18
C LEU A 28 -6.07 -1.53 0.10
N ASN A 29 -5.26 -1.38 1.16
CA ASN A 29 -4.09 -0.50 1.15
C ASN A 29 -2.98 -1.05 0.22
N PRO A 30 -2.69 -0.42 -0.95
CA PRO A 30 -1.74 -0.95 -1.94
C PRO A 30 -0.34 -1.08 -1.40
N ILE A 31 0.01 -0.18 -0.48
CA ILE A 31 1.36 -0.06 0.01
C ILE A 31 1.75 -1.27 0.85
N GLU A 32 0.81 -2.00 1.44
CA GLU A 32 1.09 -3.23 2.20
C GLU A 32 1.71 -4.30 1.30
N ASN A 33 1.20 -4.45 0.07
CA ASN A 33 1.77 -5.39 -0.89
C ASN A 33 3.19 -4.99 -1.32
N VAL A 34 3.46 -3.68 -1.42
CA VAL A 34 4.79 -3.15 -1.72
C VAL A 34 5.74 -3.36 -0.54
N TRP A 35 5.27 -3.15 0.70
CA TRP A 35 6.04 -3.40 1.92
C TRP A 35 6.38 -4.87 2.09
N ASP A 36 5.44 -5.77 1.83
CA ASP A 36 5.67 -7.22 1.85
C ASP A 36 6.71 -7.64 0.81
N ALA A 37 6.60 -7.15 -0.42
CA ALA A 37 7.60 -7.39 -1.46
C ALA A 37 8.98 -6.87 -1.07
N LEU A 38 9.08 -5.65 -0.54
CA LEU A 38 10.33 -5.05 -0.09
C LEU A 38 10.92 -5.83 1.09
N GLY A 39 10.09 -6.25 2.04
CA GLY A 39 10.49 -7.05 3.19
C GLY A 39 11.10 -8.39 2.77
N ARG A 40 10.48 -9.07 1.79
CA ARG A 40 11.03 -10.30 1.21
C ARG A 40 12.38 -10.09 0.53
N GLN A 41 12.54 -9.01 -0.24
CA GLN A 41 13.82 -8.68 -0.91
C GLN A 41 14.92 -8.43 0.11
N VAL A 42 14.66 -7.62 1.15
CA VAL A 42 15.64 -7.34 2.20
C VAL A 42 15.98 -8.58 3.02
N ALA A 43 14.98 -9.43 3.34
CA ALA A 43 15.20 -10.69 4.07
C ALA A 43 16.01 -11.71 3.25
N GLY A 44 15.91 -11.68 1.92
CA GLY A 44 16.68 -12.53 1.01
C GLY A 44 18.13 -12.11 0.79
N ARG A 45 18.58 -10.98 1.37
CA ARG A 45 19.95 -10.50 1.17
C ARG A 45 20.95 -11.38 1.94
N ASN A 46 22.02 -11.77 1.26
CA ASN A 46 23.10 -12.60 1.84
C ASN A 46 23.76 -11.97 3.09
N CYS A 47 23.77 -10.63 3.18
CA CYS A 47 24.28 -9.91 4.34
C CYS A 47 23.11 -9.30 5.13
N PRO A 48 22.77 -9.84 6.31
CA PRO A 48 21.73 -9.26 7.14
C PRO A 48 22.15 -7.88 7.65
N SER A 49 21.20 -6.95 7.68
CA SER A 49 21.40 -5.61 8.23
C SER A 49 21.57 -5.68 9.74
N THR A 50 22.81 -5.47 10.21
CA THR A 50 23.20 -5.54 11.63
C THR A 50 22.97 -4.25 12.41
N ASN A 51 22.63 -3.14 11.74
CA ASN A 51 22.35 -1.87 12.40
C ASN A 51 21.34 -1.04 11.59
N LYS A 52 20.84 0.05 12.19
CA LYS A 52 19.84 0.93 11.57
C LYS A 52 20.30 1.49 10.22
N ASN A 53 21.56 1.91 10.10
CA ASN A 53 22.07 2.53 8.87
C ASN A 53 22.19 1.50 7.74
N THR A 54 22.62 0.27 8.05
CA THR A 54 22.68 -0.80 7.05
C THR A 54 21.29 -1.25 6.61
N LEU A 55 20.31 -1.24 7.52
CA LEU A 55 18.90 -1.51 7.17
C LEU A 55 18.32 -0.42 6.27
N ILE A 56 18.49 0.87 6.60
CA ILE A 56 18.02 1.98 5.78
C ILE A 56 18.62 1.89 4.36
N ARG A 57 19.93 1.66 4.26
CA ARG A 57 20.59 1.51 2.97
C ARG A 57 20.04 0.31 2.19
N ALA A 58 19.86 -0.83 2.85
CA ALA A 58 19.32 -2.02 2.20
C ALA A 58 17.89 -1.78 1.67
N LEU A 59 17.05 -1.10 2.45
CA LEU A 59 15.69 -0.72 2.04
C LEU A 59 15.71 0.22 0.84
N THR A 60 16.59 1.24 0.82
CA THR A 60 16.70 2.16 -0.32
C THR A 60 17.16 1.44 -1.59
N GLU A 61 18.18 0.59 -1.48
CA GLU A 61 18.69 -0.15 -2.63
C GLU A 61 17.69 -1.17 -3.19
N GLU A 62 16.94 -1.86 -2.33
CA GLU A 62 15.89 -2.78 -2.79
C GLU A 62 14.66 -2.04 -3.32
N TRP A 63 14.35 -0.86 -2.78
CA TRP A 63 13.28 -0.01 -3.28
C TRP A 63 13.53 0.41 -4.73
N ASP A 64 14.76 0.82 -5.05
CA ASP A 64 15.14 1.25 -6.41
C ASP A 64 15.14 0.09 -7.42
N LYS A 65 15.20 -1.16 -6.96
CA LYS A 65 15.14 -2.37 -7.79
C LYS A 65 13.73 -2.90 -8.00
N LEU A 66 12.71 -2.34 -7.32
CA LEU A 66 11.34 -2.83 -7.46
C LEU A 66 10.90 -2.70 -8.93
N PRO A 67 10.46 -3.79 -9.57
CA PRO A 67 10.08 -3.73 -10.97
C PRO A 67 8.78 -2.95 -11.13
N GLN A 68 8.70 -2.11 -12.16
CA GLN A 68 7.48 -1.35 -12.47
C GLN A 68 6.25 -2.25 -12.60
N GLN A 69 6.42 -3.47 -13.14
CA GLN A 69 5.36 -4.47 -13.24
C GLN A 69 4.73 -4.84 -11.88
N LEU A 70 5.53 -4.87 -10.80
CA LEU A 70 4.98 -5.10 -9.46
C LEU A 70 4.04 -3.95 -9.06
N LEU A 71 4.45 -2.71 -9.31
CA LEU A 71 3.64 -1.53 -9.00
C LEU A 71 2.34 -1.54 -9.82
N ASP A 72 2.43 -1.86 -11.11
CA ASP A 72 1.27 -1.96 -11.99
C ASP A 72 0.30 -3.06 -11.50
N ASN A 73 0.82 -4.22 -11.11
CA ASN A 73 0.03 -5.31 -10.55
C ASN A 73 -0.67 -4.91 -9.24
N VAL A 74 0.01 -4.18 -8.36
CA VAL A 74 -0.57 -3.67 -7.10
C VAL A 74 -1.73 -2.71 -7.40
N VAL A 75 -1.56 -1.79 -8.35
CA VAL A 75 -2.62 -0.86 -8.78
C VAL A 75 -3.81 -1.63 -9.36
N GLN A 76 -3.56 -2.59 -10.25
CA GLN A 76 -4.61 -3.42 -10.86
C GLN A 76 -5.36 -4.26 -9.83
N SER A 77 -4.66 -4.81 -8.83
CA SER A 77 -5.28 -5.60 -7.76
C SER A 77 -6.29 -4.77 -6.97
N ILE A 78 -5.98 -3.51 -6.67
CA ILE A 78 -6.93 -2.63 -5.98
C ILE A 78 -8.14 -2.30 -6.84
N LEU A 79 -7.94 -1.96 -8.12
CA LEU A 79 -9.05 -1.67 -9.00
C LEU A 79 -10.04 -2.85 -9.04
N ARG A 80 -9.52 -4.08 -9.15
CA ARG A 80 -10.33 -5.30 -9.08
C ARG A 80 -11.03 -5.48 -7.73
N ARG A 81 -10.33 -5.27 -6.61
CA ARG A 81 -10.93 -5.39 -5.28
C ARG A 81 -12.04 -4.35 -5.06
N VAL A 82 -11.83 -3.10 -5.49
CA VAL A 82 -12.84 -2.04 -5.44
C VAL A 82 -14.07 -2.42 -6.27
N GLU A 83 -13.88 -2.93 -7.48
CA GLU A 83 -14.98 -3.44 -8.31
C GLU A 83 -15.73 -4.59 -7.64
N CYS A 84 -15.02 -5.53 -7.01
CA CYS A 84 -15.63 -6.61 -6.23
C CYS A 84 -16.45 -6.07 -5.06
N CYS A 85 -15.93 -5.11 -4.30
CA CYS A 85 -16.66 -4.48 -3.18
C CYS A 85 -17.95 -3.79 -3.64
N ILE A 86 -17.91 -3.11 -4.79
CA ILE A 86 -19.09 -2.48 -5.40
C ILE A 86 -20.11 -3.55 -5.80
N LYS A 87 -19.67 -4.62 -6.48
CA LYS A 87 -20.54 -5.74 -6.91
C LYS A 87 -21.18 -6.48 -5.74
N LEU A 88 -20.46 -6.63 -4.62
CA LEU A 88 -20.92 -7.33 -3.42
C LEU A 88 -21.70 -6.44 -2.44
N GLN A 89 -21.98 -5.18 -2.79
CA GLN A 89 -22.62 -4.20 -1.89
C GLN A 89 -21.93 -4.09 -0.51
N GLY A 90 -20.61 -4.27 -0.46
CA GLY A 90 -19.84 -4.28 0.80
C GLY A 90 -19.68 -5.65 1.48
N GLY A 91 -20.11 -6.75 0.85
CA GLY A 91 -19.82 -8.12 1.29
C GLY A 91 -18.34 -8.49 1.14
N HIS A 92 -17.83 -9.33 2.06
CA HIS A 92 -16.45 -9.85 2.00
C HIS A 92 -16.30 -10.89 0.89
N SER A 93 -15.39 -10.67 -0.05
CA SER A 93 -14.82 -11.73 -0.89
C SER A 93 -13.49 -12.22 -0.32
N ARG A 94 -13.28 -13.54 -0.30
CA ARG A 94 -12.02 -14.20 0.09
C ARG A 94 -10.86 -13.62 -0.74
N THR A 95 -9.88 -12.99 -0.10
CA THR A 95 -8.80 -12.22 -0.73
C THR A 95 -7.61 -13.06 -1.22
N ASP A 96 -7.71 -14.40 -1.16
CA ASP A 96 -6.57 -15.30 -1.36
C ASP A 96 -6.22 -15.57 -2.84
N THR A 97 -7.08 -15.23 -3.80
CA THR A 97 -6.96 -15.73 -5.19
C THR A 97 -6.35 -14.76 -6.21
N PHE A 98 -5.78 -13.62 -5.78
CA PHE A 98 -5.39 -12.55 -6.73
C PHE A 98 -4.02 -11.89 -6.45
N LEU A 99 -3.07 -12.64 -5.89
CA LEU A 99 -1.64 -12.34 -6.00
C LEU A 99 -0.99 -13.26 -7.04
#